data_AF-D5PFM5-F1
#
_entry.id   AF-D5PFM5-F1
#
_cell.length_a   1.000
_cell.length_b   1.000
_cell.length_c   1.000
_cell.angle_alpha   90.00
_cell.angle_beta   90.00
_cell.angle_gamma   90.00
#
_symmetry.space_group_name_H-M   'P 1'
#
loop_
_entity.id
_entity.type
_entity.pdbx_description
1 polymer ?
#
loop_
_entity_poly.entity_id
_entity_poly.type
_entity_poly.pdbx_seq_one_letter_code
_entity_poly.pdbx_strand_id
1 'polypeptide(L)'
;LVDTFLHSRQRSYTVEECLDLVRSAGLAFQGWFHKTPYYPHDFVAPASQFQALLNQLPEARLWSVMERLQPANATHFFIACRPERPTAHYAIDFSTAAAFDYVPLLRTACLLSGDEIHLPGTKLKLNPAQLPFVQHVDGRRTIGDIIELVAQHGLVGTQHGDLIREFGRKLFESLWRLDFLAMALHPSG
;
A
#
# COMPACT_ATOMS: atom_id res chain seq x y z
N LEU A 1 32.15 17.68 -33.03
CA LEU A 1 31.60 17.50 -31.67
C LEU A 1 30.42 16.55 -31.81
N VAL A 2 30.48 15.37 -31.21
CA VAL A 2 29.48 14.31 -31.42
C VAL A 2 28.24 14.61 -30.57
N ASP A 3 27.15 15.01 -31.22
CA ASP A 3 25.82 15.07 -30.64
C ASP A 3 25.22 13.65 -30.71
N THR A 4 25.59 12.82 -29.73
CA THR A 4 25.19 11.40 -29.68
C THR A 4 23.83 11.28 -28.99
N PHE A 5 22.75 11.37 -29.76
CA PHE A 5 21.51 10.60 -29.58
C PHE A 5 20.94 10.36 -28.17
N LEU A 6 21.01 11.33 -27.25
CA LEU A 6 20.33 11.26 -25.95
C LEU A 6 19.56 12.55 -25.65
N HIS A 7 18.78 13.02 -26.61
CA HIS A 7 17.65 13.84 -26.25
C HIS A 7 16.58 12.90 -25.72
N SER A 8 16.60 12.60 -24.42
CA SER A 8 15.39 12.12 -23.77
C SER A 8 14.35 13.20 -24.05
N ARG A 9 13.44 12.97 -25.00
CA ARG A 9 12.26 13.81 -25.13
C ARG A 9 11.62 13.73 -23.76
N GLN A 10 11.69 14.82 -23.01
CA GLN A 10 11.07 14.93 -21.71
C GLN A 10 9.58 14.79 -21.96
N ARG A 11 9.09 13.56 -21.89
CA ARG A 11 7.69 13.21 -22.00
C ARG A 11 7.24 12.86 -20.61
N SER A 12 6.36 13.68 -20.06
CA SER A 12 5.58 13.29 -18.91
C SER A 12 4.62 12.20 -19.35
N TYR A 13 4.68 11.05 -18.69
CA TYR A 13 3.70 9.99 -18.84
C TYR A 13 2.66 10.19 -17.75
N THR A 14 1.39 10.14 -18.10
CA THR A 14 0.29 10.01 -17.14
C THR A 14 0.17 8.56 -16.66
N VAL A 15 -0.56 8.35 -15.56
CA VAL A 15 -0.97 7.01 -15.10
C VAL A 15 -1.54 6.16 -16.25
N GLU A 16 -2.45 6.73 -17.05
CA GLU A 16 -3.10 6.01 -18.16
C GLU A 16 -2.07 5.60 -19.21
N GLU A 17 -1.14 6.50 -19.57
CA GLU A 17 -0.06 6.18 -20.51
C GLU A 17 0.93 5.15 -19.96
N CYS A 18 1.20 5.11 -18.66
CA CYS A 18 2.02 4.07 -18.05
C CYS A 18 1.35 2.68 -18.14
N LEU A 19 0.04 2.61 -17.89
CA LEU A 19 -0.72 1.36 -18.02
C LEU A 19 -0.76 0.89 -19.48
N ASP A 20 -0.98 1.82 -20.41
CA ASP A 20 -0.99 1.55 -21.85
C ASP A 20 0.39 1.12 -22.36
N LEU A 21 1.46 1.71 -21.84
CA LEU A 21 2.84 1.30 -22.14
C LEU A 21 3.08 -0.15 -21.74
N VAL A 22 2.68 -0.55 -20.53
CA VAL A 22 2.85 -1.92 -20.04
C VAL A 22 2.03 -2.91 -20.87
N ARG A 23 0.77 -2.57 -21.17
CA ARG A 23 -0.11 -3.39 -22.00
C ARG A 23 0.42 -3.54 -23.43
N SER A 24 0.87 -2.46 -24.06
CA SER A 24 1.40 -2.49 -25.44
C SER A 24 2.71 -3.27 -25.54
N ALA A 25 3.46 -3.38 -24.44
CA ALA A 25 4.64 -4.25 -24.33
C ALA A 25 4.29 -5.74 -24.09
N GLY A 26 3.00 -6.11 -24.04
CA GLY A 26 2.56 -7.49 -23.77
C GLY A 26 2.80 -7.93 -22.32
N LEU A 27 2.89 -6.97 -21.39
CA LEU A 27 3.10 -7.23 -19.97
C LEU A 27 1.83 -6.92 -19.17
N ALA A 28 1.75 -7.48 -17.97
CA ALA A 28 0.74 -7.16 -16.96
C ALA A 28 1.32 -6.17 -15.95
N PHE A 29 0.55 -5.13 -15.61
CA PHE A 29 0.88 -4.17 -14.57
C PHE A 29 0.65 -4.81 -13.20
N GLN A 30 1.70 -4.92 -12.38
CA GLN A 30 1.58 -5.50 -11.04
C GLN A 30 1.21 -4.45 -9.98
N GLY A 31 1.63 -3.20 -10.16
CA GLY A 31 1.37 -2.13 -9.20
C GLY A 31 2.47 -1.07 -9.18
N TRP A 32 2.19 0.03 -8.50
CA TRP A 32 3.15 1.09 -8.22
C TRP A 32 4.20 0.66 -7.20
N PHE A 33 5.47 0.99 -7.44
CA PHE A 33 6.56 0.75 -6.49
C PHE A 33 6.55 1.76 -5.33
N HIS A 34 6.27 3.02 -5.65
CA HIS A 34 5.93 4.06 -4.67
C HIS A 34 4.42 4.29 -4.75
N LYS A 35 3.69 3.82 -3.74
CA LYS A 35 2.23 3.83 -3.73
C LYS A 35 1.66 5.14 -3.22
N THR A 36 2.36 5.79 -2.30
CA THR A 36 1.90 6.97 -1.56
C THR A 36 1.23 8.01 -2.48
N PRO A 37 1.82 8.42 -3.62
CA PRO A 37 1.21 9.46 -4.46
C PRO A 37 -0.07 9.06 -5.21
N TYR A 38 -0.46 7.80 -5.17
CA TYR A 38 -1.61 7.26 -5.89
C TYR A 38 -2.76 6.86 -4.99
N TYR A 39 -2.62 7.02 -3.67
CA TYR A 39 -3.66 6.68 -2.70
C TYR A 39 -3.94 7.86 -1.78
N PRO A 40 -5.22 8.07 -1.41
CA PRO A 40 -5.57 9.06 -0.40
C PRO A 40 -4.93 8.70 0.94
N HIS A 41 -4.53 9.73 1.68
CA HIS A 41 -3.92 9.57 3.00
C HIS A 41 -5.01 9.61 4.08
N ASP A 42 -5.79 8.52 4.14
CA ASP A 42 -6.99 8.38 4.98
C ASP A 42 -6.71 8.63 6.49
N PHE A 43 -5.45 8.60 6.90
CA PHE A 43 -4.98 8.82 8.28
C PHE A 43 -4.74 10.29 8.62
N VAL A 44 -4.64 11.14 7.59
CA VAL A 44 -4.21 12.54 7.71
C VAL A 44 -5.38 13.50 7.46
N ALA A 45 -6.40 13.07 6.73
CA ALA A 45 -7.56 13.89 6.39
C ALA A 45 -8.83 13.47 7.16
N PRO A 46 -9.65 14.41 7.64
CA PRO A 46 -10.96 14.09 8.22
C PRO A 46 -11.85 13.33 7.24
N ALA A 47 -12.69 12.43 7.76
CA ALA A 47 -13.72 11.76 6.97
C ALA A 47 -14.56 12.82 6.23
N SER A 48 -14.56 12.75 4.90
CA SER A 48 -15.23 13.72 4.03
C SER A 48 -15.99 13.01 2.92
N GLN A 49 -16.99 13.69 2.36
CA GLN A 49 -17.71 13.18 1.18
C GLN A 49 -16.74 12.93 0.01
N PHE A 50 -15.70 13.76 -0.11
CA PHE A 50 -14.65 13.57 -1.09
C PHE A 50 -13.90 12.25 -0.91
N GLN A 51 -13.51 11.92 0.33
CA GLN A 51 -12.87 10.64 0.65
C GLN A 51 -13.78 9.44 0.35
N ALA A 52 -15.07 9.55 0.66
CA ALA A 52 -16.04 8.51 0.36
C ALA A 52 -16.17 8.25 -1.15
N LEU A 53 -16.12 9.31 -1.97
CA LEU A 53 -16.12 9.20 -3.43
C LEU A 53 -14.84 8.55 -3.97
N LEU A 54 -13.67 8.93 -3.44
CA LEU A 54 -12.40 8.32 -3.84
C LEU A 54 -12.37 6.81 -3.56
N ASN A 55 -12.90 6.38 -2.41
CA ASN A 55 -12.94 4.97 -2.01
C ASN A 55 -13.87 4.10 -2.89
N GLN A 56 -14.71 4.70 -3.74
CA GLN A 56 -15.58 3.99 -4.68
C GLN A 56 -14.98 3.87 -6.09
N LEU A 57 -13.86 4.55 -6.36
CA LEU A 57 -13.24 4.52 -7.68
C LEU A 57 -12.53 3.18 -7.93
N PRO A 58 -12.61 2.63 -9.15
CA PRO A 58 -11.70 1.57 -9.58
C PRO A 58 -10.24 2.06 -9.45
N GLU A 59 -9.31 1.16 -9.09
CA GLU A 59 -7.91 1.51 -8.79
C GLU A 59 -7.25 2.39 -9.86
N ALA A 60 -7.34 2.01 -11.15
CA ALA A 60 -6.74 2.78 -12.23
C ALA A 60 -7.27 4.23 -12.27
N ARG A 61 -8.57 4.41 -12.01
CA ARG A 61 -9.18 5.75 -11.97
C ARG A 61 -8.77 6.51 -10.72
N LEU A 62 -8.68 5.84 -9.57
CA LEU A 62 -8.17 6.42 -8.33
C LEU A 62 -6.76 6.95 -8.54
N TRP A 63 -5.86 6.16 -9.14
CA TRP A 63 -4.48 6.56 -9.40
C TRP A 63 -4.40 7.79 -10.30
N SER A 64 -5.18 7.85 -11.39
CA SER A 64 -5.23 9.02 -12.28
C SER A 64 -5.78 10.28 -11.60
N VAL A 65 -6.71 10.12 -10.65
CA VAL A 65 -7.23 11.24 -9.84
C VAL A 65 -6.16 11.71 -8.86
N MET A 66 -5.53 10.78 -8.14
CA MET A 66 -4.51 11.10 -7.15
C MET A 66 -3.26 11.72 -7.78
N GLU A 67 -2.83 11.27 -8.96
CA GLU A 67 -1.75 11.91 -9.74
C GLU A 67 -1.99 13.41 -9.94
N ARG A 68 -3.23 13.83 -10.20
CA ARG A 68 -3.58 15.24 -10.40
C ARG A 68 -3.66 16.03 -9.10
N LEU A 69 -4.02 15.37 -8.01
CA LEU A 69 -4.14 15.98 -6.68
C LEU A 69 -2.81 16.03 -5.92
N GLN A 70 -1.88 15.13 -6.25
CA GLN A 70 -0.59 14.99 -5.60
C GLN A 70 0.56 15.22 -6.60
N PRO A 71 0.83 16.47 -6.98
CA PRO A 71 1.83 16.82 -8.00
C PRO A 71 3.28 16.57 -7.56
N ALA A 72 3.51 16.14 -6.31
CA ALA A 72 4.85 15.88 -5.76
C ALA A 72 5.53 14.65 -6.39
N ASN A 73 4.83 13.85 -7.19
CA ASN A 73 5.40 12.69 -7.84
C ASN A 73 6.10 13.07 -9.15
N ALA A 74 7.41 13.34 -9.09
CA ALA A 74 8.19 13.71 -10.27
C ALA A 74 8.40 12.54 -11.24
N THR A 75 8.23 11.28 -10.81
CA THR A 75 8.54 10.10 -11.65
C THR A 75 7.71 8.88 -11.25
N HIS A 76 7.10 8.24 -12.23
CA HIS A 76 6.34 7.01 -12.06
C HIS A 76 7.26 5.79 -11.92
N PHE A 77 7.26 5.15 -10.75
CA PHE A 77 7.93 3.86 -10.53
C PHE A 77 6.89 2.75 -10.37
N PHE A 78 6.98 1.70 -11.19
CA PHE A 78 6.03 0.59 -11.20
C PHE A 78 6.71 -0.74 -11.52
N ILE A 79 5.98 -1.83 -11.26
CA ILE A 79 6.42 -3.20 -11.51
C ILE A 79 5.49 -3.81 -12.56
N ALA A 80 6.05 -4.54 -13.52
CA ALA A 80 5.31 -5.31 -14.51
C ALA A 80 5.81 -6.77 -14.56
N CYS A 81 4.95 -7.72 -14.95
CA CYS A 81 5.35 -9.12 -15.22
C CYS A 81 4.79 -9.62 -16.54
N ARG A 82 5.24 -10.82 -16.91
CA ARG A 82 4.59 -11.63 -17.93
C ARG A 82 3.14 -11.95 -17.53
N PRO A 83 2.16 -11.90 -18.45
CA PRO A 83 0.76 -12.22 -18.17
C PRO A 83 0.54 -13.64 -17.65
N GLU A 84 1.44 -14.58 -17.98
CA GLU A 84 1.34 -15.98 -17.56
C GLU A 84 1.70 -16.18 -16.08
N ARG A 85 2.29 -15.18 -15.41
CA ARG A 85 2.54 -15.24 -13.97
C ARG A 85 1.19 -15.23 -13.24
N PRO A 86 0.85 -16.24 -12.41
CA PRO A 86 -0.41 -16.24 -11.68
C PRO A 86 -0.55 -14.99 -10.80
N THR A 87 -1.71 -14.33 -10.88
CA THR A 87 -2.03 -13.14 -10.07
C THR A 87 -1.94 -13.41 -8.58
N ALA A 88 -2.34 -14.61 -8.15
CA ALA A 88 -2.21 -15.09 -6.78
C ALA A 88 -0.77 -15.06 -6.23
N HIS A 89 0.25 -14.94 -7.08
CA HIS A 89 1.67 -14.87 -6.66
C HIS A 89 2.22 -13.44 -6.53
N TYR A 90 1.40 -12.41 -6.77
CA TYR A 90 1.87 -11.01 -6.65
C TYR A 90 0.80 -9.99 -6.27
N ALA A 91 -0.48 -10.27 -6.52
CA ALA A 91 -1.57 -9.34 -6.23
C ALA A 91 -1.80 -9.26 -4.72
N ILE A 92 -1.83 -8.03 -4.20
CA ILE A 92 -2.19 -7.74 -2.81
C ILE A 92 -3.59 -7.15 -2.84
N ASP A 93 -4.56 -7.88 -2.32
CA ASP A 93 -5.98 -7.50 -2.34
C ASP A 93 -6.57 -7.56 -0.92
N PHE A 94 -6.69 -6.39 -0.31
CA PHE A 94 -7.26 -6.22 1.03
C PHE A 94 -8.79 -6.36 1.09
N SER A 95 -9.48 -6.52 -0.04
CA SER A 95 -10.94 -6.71 -0.09
C SER A 95 -11.38 -8.15 0.23
N THR A 96 -10.44 -9.10 0.22
CA THR A 96 -10.71 -10.52 0.44
C THR A 96 -10.31 -10.98 1.83
N ALA A 97 -10.84 -12.12 2.26
CA ALA A 97 -10.43 -12.75 3.52
C ALA A 97 -8.96 -13.20 3.52
N ALA A 98 -8.35 -13.44 2.34
CA ALA A 98 -6.94 -13.81 2.22
C ALA A 98 -5.98 -12.69 2.69
N ALA A 99 -6.48 -11.46 2.83
CA ALA A 99 -5.71 -10.35 3.39
C ALA A 99 -5.20 -10.63 4.82
N PHE A 100 -5.92 -11.46 5.59
CA PHE A 100 -5.48 -11.84 6.93
C PHE A 100 -4.28 -12.78 6.93
N ASP A 101 -4.01 -13.47 5.82
CA ASP A 101 -2.89 -14.41 5.66
C ASP A 101 -1.60 -13.71 5.19
N TYR A 102 -1.67 -12.41 4.85
CA TYR A 102 -0.49 -11.65 4.44
C TYR A 102 0.45 -11.45 5.63
N VAL A 103 1.76 -11.52 5.36
CA VAL A 103 2.80 -11.23 6.35
C VAL A 103 3.28 -9.80 6.12
N PRO A 104 2.96 -8.84 7.03
CA PRO A 104 3.44 -7.48 6.90
C PRO A 104 4.91 -7.41 7.29
N LEU A 105 5.66 -6.59 6.55
CA LEU A 105 7.06 -6.28 6.83
C LEU A 105 7.31 -4.79 6.64
N LEU A 106 8.18 -4.21 7.46
CA LEU A 106 8.69 -2.86 7.22
C LEU A 106 9.42 -2.83 5.87
N ARG A 107 9.13 -1.81 5.04
CA ARG A 107 9.93 -1.59 3.83
C ARG A 107 11.38 -1.25 4.19
N THR A 108 12.29 -1.40 3.23
CA THR A 108 13.70 -1.02 3.39
C THR A 108 13.80 0.41 3.91
N ALA A 109 14.62 0.60 4.94
CA ALA A 109 14.82 1.87 5.65
C ALA A 109 13.58 2.43 6.39
N CYS A 110 12.49 1.68 6.49
CA CYS A 110 11.43 1.96 7.46
C CYS A 110 11.78 1.37 8.83
N LEU A 111 11.43 2.08 9.89
CA LEU A 111 11.59 1.61 11.26
C LEU A 111 10.52 2.21 12.17
N LEU A 112 10.16 1.47 13.22
CA LEU A 112 9.35 1.97 14.32
C LEU A 112 10.27 2.51 15.43
N SER A 113 10.05 3.74 15.88
CA SER A 113 10.77 4.36 16.99
C SER A 113 9.78 5.05 17.92
N GLY A 114 9.60 4.49 19.12
CA GLY A 114 8.58 4.97 20.05
C GLY A 114 7.18 4.78 19.46
N ASP A 115 6.42 5.86 19.33
CA ASP A 115 5.10 5.91 18.70
C ASP A 115 5.13 6.44 17.25
N GLU A 116 6.31 6.56 16.63
CA GLU A 116 6.47 7.03 15.25
C GLU A 116 6.99 5.91 14.34
N ILE A 117 6.34 5.72 13.19
CA ILE A 117 6.87 4.92 12.09
C ILE A 117 7.53 5.84 11.07
N HIS A 118 8.76 5.52 10.68
CA HIS A 118 9.60 6.33 9.81
C HIS A 118 9.73 5.70 8.43
N LEU A 119 9.80 6.54 7.40
CA LEU A 119 10.16 6.25 6.01
C LEU A 119 11.13 7.36 5.58
N PRO A 120 12.12 7.16 4.70
CA PRO A 120 13.00 8.25 4.28
C PRO A 120 12.21 9.47 3.78
N GLY A 121 12.40 10.61 4.45
CA GLY A 121 11.74 11.88 4.13
C GLY A 121 10.36 12.10 4.78
N THR A 122 9.80 11.13 5.52
CA THR A 122 8.51 11.30 6.20
C THR A 122 8.39 10.45 7.48
N LYS A 123 7.43 10.78 8.32
CA LYS A 123 7.09 9.99 9.51
C LYS A 123 5.61 10.09 9.81
N LEU A 124 5.06 9.05 10.40
CA LEU A 124 3.68 9.00 10.84
C LEU A 124 3.64 8.68 12.34
N LYS A 125 2.94 9.53 13.09
CA LYS A 125 2.66 9.28 14.50
C LYS A 125 1.48 8.31 14.63
N LEU A 126 1.72 7.19 15.30
CA LEU A 126 0.71 6.17 15.59
C LEU A 126 -0.02 6.53 16.88
N ASN A 127 -1.35 6.43 16.86
CA ASN A 127 -2.13 6.58 18.09
C ASN A 127 -2.07 5.29 18.95
N PRO A 128 -2.50 5.34 20.22
CA PRO A 128 -2.45 4.17 21.11
C PRO A 128 -3.23 2.94 20.63
N ALA A 129 -4.23 3.10 19.75
CA ALA A 129 -4.96 1.99 19.16
C ALA A 129 -4.20 1.35 17.98
N GLN A 130 -3.36 2.10 17.27
CA GLN A 130 -2.59 1.63 16.10
C GLN A 130 -1.26 1.01 16.52
N LEU A 131 -0.58 1.61 17.51
CA LEU A 131 0.77 1.24 17.91
C LEU A 131 0.93 -0.27 18.21
N PRO A 132 0.03 -0.94 18.95
CA PRO A 132 0.17 -2.37 19.24
C PRO A 132 0.24 -3.24 17.99
N PHE A 133 -0.51 -2.91 16.93
CA PHE A 133 -0.45 -3.65 15.66
C PHE A 133 0.92 -3.54 15.00
N VAL A 134 1.48 -2.32 14.95
CA VAL A 134 2.76 -2.06 14.28
C VAL A 134 3.94 -2.63 15.08
N GLN A 135 3.84 -2.64 16.42
CA GLN A 135 4.86 -3.24 17.29
C GLN A 135 5.06 -4.74 17.06
N HIS A 136 4.03 -5.44 16.54
CA HIS A 136 4.09 -6.87 16.24
C HIS A 136 4.49 -7.18 14.79
N VAL A 137 4.78 -6.17 13.96
CA VAL A 137 5.28 -6.36 12.59
C VAL A 137 6.74 -6.82 12.64
N ASP A 138 6.94 -8.13 12.44
CA ASP A 138 8.24 -8.78 12.51
C ASP A 138 8.67 -9.48 11.20
N GLY A 139 7.85 -9.36 10.14
CA GLY A 139 8.07 -10.03 8.87
C GLY A 139 7.86 -11.55 8.91
N ARG A 140 7.22 -12.08 9.95
CA ARG A 140 6.92 -13.52 10.09
C ARG A 140 5.44 -13.79 10.38
N ARG A 141 4.86 -13.03 11.31
CA ARG A 141 3.44 -13.19 11.69
C ARG A 141 2.53 -12.72 10.58
N THR A 142 1.39 -13.38 10.42
CA THR A 142 0.34 -12.90 9.52
C THR A 142 -0.39 -11.70 10.14
N ILE A 143 -1.14 -10.96 9.32
CA ILE A 143 -2.05 -9.92 9.80
C ILE A 143 -3.05 -10.51 10.81
N GLY A 144 -3.57 -11.71 10.56
CA GLY A 144 -4.46 -12.43 11.46
C GLY A 144 -3.83 -12.69 12.84
N ASP A 145 -2.61 -13.24 12.86
CA ASP A 145 -1.88 -13.50 14.11
C ASP A 145 -1.68 -12.23 14.95
N ILE A 146 -1.34 -11.12 14.28
CA ILE A 146 -1.14 -9.82 14.94
C ILE A 146 -2.45 -9.30 15.53
N ILE A 147 -3.56 -9.40 14.78
CA ILE A 147 -4.89 -9.01 15.26
C ILE A 147 -5.28 -9.81 16.51
N GLU A 148 -5.05 -11.13 16.49
CA GLU A 148 -5.35 -12.00 17.64
C GLU A 148 -4.51 -11.64 18.86
N LEU A 149 -3.21 -11.39 18.68
CA LEU A 149 -2.32 -10.95 19.76
C LEU A 149 -2.80 -9.62 20.36
N VAL A 150 -3.13 -8.63 19.54
CA VAL A 150 -3.62 -7.34 20.02
C VAL A 150 -4.96 -7.49 20.74
N ALA A 151 -5.87 -8.33 20.23
CA ALA A 151 -7.15 -8.60 20.85
C ALA A 151 -7.03 -9.28 22.23
N GLN A 152 -6.02 -10.13 22.43
CA GLN A 152 -5.77 -10.80 23.72
C GLN A 152 -5.17 -9.85 24.78
N HIS A 153 -4.38 -8.86 24.37
CA HIS A 153 -3.75 -7.90 25.28
C HIS A 153 -4.65 -6.70 25.60
N GLY A 154 -5.57 -6.35 24.70
CA GLY A 154 -6.66 -5.43 25.01
C GLY A 154 -7.73 -6.14 25.85
N LEU A 155 -8.18 -5.55 26.94
CA LEU A 155 -9.31 -6.04 27.76
C LEU A 155 -10.66 -5.94 27.02
N VAL A 156 -10.70 -6.25 25.74
CA VAL A 156 -11.87 -6.08 24.87
C VAL A 156 -12.59 -7.43 24.79
N GLY A 157 -13.82 -7.48 25.32
CA GLY A 157 -14.64 -8.70 25.27
C GLY A 157 -14.86 -9.18 23.84
N THR A 158 -15.13 -10.49 23.70
CA THR A 158 -15.35 -11.21 22.42
C THR A 158 -16.32 -10.54 21.45
N GLN A 159 -17.22 -9.68 21.94
CA GLN A 159 -18.19 -8.91 21.15
C GLN A 159 -17.58 -7.86 20.22
N HIS A 160 -16.31 -7.48 20.37
CA HIS A 160 -15.63 -6.50 19.50
C HIS A 160 -14.64 -7.13 18.52
N GLY A 161 -14.58 -8.46 18.42
CA GLY A 161 -13.61 -9.16 17.57
C GLY A 161 -13.64 -8.69 16.11
N ASP A 162 -14.83 -8.55 15.53
CA ASP A 162 -15.00 -8.10 14.14
C ASP A 162 -14.54 -6.65 13.94
N LEU A 163 -14.75 -5.79 14.93
CA LEU A 163 -14.30 -4.39 14.88
C LEU A 163 -12.78 -4.28 14.92
N ILE A 164 -12.12 -5.06 15.78
CA ILE A 164 -10.64 -5.09 15.86
C ILE A 164 -10.07 -5.66 14.56
N ARG A 165 -10.70 -6.72 14.02
CA ARG A 165 -10.29 -7.36 12.78
C ARG A 165 -10.36 -6.40 11.59
N GLU A 166 -11.48 -5.69 11.45
CA GLU A 166 -11.68 -4.69 10.41
C GLU A 166 -10.76 -3.47 10.57
N PHE A 167 -10.53 -3.04 11.82
CA PHE A 167 -9.58 -1.98 12.12
C PHE A 167 -8.15 -2.37 11.70
N GLY A 168 -7.71 -3.57 12.07
CA GLY A 168 -6.40 -4.11 11.69
C GLY A 168 -6.23 -4.20 10.19
N ARG A 169 -7.21 -4.74 9.47
CA ARG A 169 -7.20 -4.82 7.99
C ARG A 169 -7.01 -3.44 7.36
N LYS A 170 -7.80 -2.44 7.77
CA LYS A 170 -7.70 -1.06 7.26
C LYS A 170 -6.38 -0.40 7.61
N LEU A 171 -5.86 -0.63 8.81
CA LEU A 171 -4.56 -0.11 9.25
C LEU A 171 -3.43 -0.64 8.35
N PHE A 172 -3.36 -1.96 8.16
CA PHE A 172 -2.32 -2.57 7.33
C PHE A 172 -2.44 -2.19 5.85
N GLU A 173 -3.65 -2.15 5.31
CA GLU A 173 -3.90 -1.67 3.95
C GLU A 173 -3.33 -0.27 3.76
N SER A 174 -3.56 0.60 4.74
CA SER A 174 -3.17 2.00 4.62
C SER A 174 -1.68 2.21 4.82
N LEU A 175 -1.06 1.50 5.76
CA LEU A 175 0.40 1.53 5.91
C LEU A 175 1.12 0.92 4.68
N TRP A 176 0.50 -0.03 3.98
CA TRP A 176 0.97 -0.52 2.69
C TRP A 176 0.81 0.52 1.57
N ARG A 177 -0.34 1.20 1.48
CA ARG A 177 -0.60 2.30 0.53
C ARG A 177 0.33 3.51 0.75
N LEU A 178 0.74 3.75 2.00
CA LEU A 178 1.68 4.81 2.42
C LEU A 178 3.16 4.39 2.35
N ASP A 179 3.47 3.25 1.74
CA ASP A 179 4.83 2.73 1.59
C ASP A 179 5.58 2.46 2.91
N PHE A 180 4.94 2.43 4.07
CA PHE A 180 5.60 2.02 5.32
C PHE A 180 5.80 0.51 5.37
N LEU A 181 4.84 -0.25 4.86
CA LEU A 181 4.84 -1.70 4.86
C LEU A 181 4.86 -2.29 3.44
N ALA A 182 5.50 -3.45 3.30
CA ALA A 182 5.26 -4.39 2.21
C ALA A 182 4.48 -5.60 2.75
N MET A 183 3.85 -6.34 1.84
CA MET A 183 3.10 -7.55 2.15
C MET A 183 3.78 -8.72 1.46
N ALA A 184 4.20 -9.71 2.23
CA ALA A 184 4.54 -11.01 1.69
C ALA A 184 3.27 -11.85 1.61
N LEU A 185 3.05 -12.45 0.44
CA LEU A 185 2.02 -13.46 0.26
C LEU A 185 2.50 -14.74 0.94
N HIS A 186 1.65 -15.34 1.76
CA HIS A 186 1.93 -16.68 2.23
C HIS A 186 1.95 -17.60 0.99
N PRO A 187 3.04 -18.34 0.71
CA PRO A 187 2.98 -19.35 -0.33
C PRO A 187 1.89 -20.32 0.09
N SER A 188 0.82 -20.38 -0.68
CA SER A 188 -0.08 -21.54 -0.64
C SER A 188 0.81 -22.73 -1.01
N GLY A 189 0.88 -23.73 -0.13
CA GLY A 189 1.69 -24.94 -0.33
C GLY A 189 1.31 -25.70 -1.60
#